data_AF-A0AA43C7V1-F1
#
_entry.id   AF-A0AA43C7V1-F1
#
_cell.length_a   1.000
_cell.length_b   1.000
_cell.length_c   1.000
_cell.angle_alpha   90.00
_cell.angle_beta   90.00
_cell.angle_gamma   90.00
#
_symmetry.space_group_name_H-M   'P 1'
#
loop_
_entity.id
_entity.type
_entity.pdbx_description
1 polymer ?
#
loop_
_entity_poly.entity_id
_entity_poly.type
_entity_poly.pdbx_seq_one_letter_code
_entity_poly.pdbx_strand_id
1 'polypeptide(L)'
;MLIYDDIYDWKGWGGKLKLGSGKCRLRIYDLKKGDKKGLMHIRPVIVVVSDVKDSKMSVRSCTSHIATLVAKEFDIDPHRMLWVEYYPEHKYGAGDTHIIPEKFDAVEFTWHGDKAIQPKWRPLMSPLLDEIKKLISD
;
A
#
# COMPACT_ATOMS: atom_id res chain seq x y z
N MET A 1 13.78 -7.20 4.12
CA MET A 1 14.61 -6.00 3.89
C MET A 1 13.74 -4.93 3.28
N LEU A 2 13.87 -3.68 3.73
CA LEU A 2 13.22 -2.52 3.12
C LEU A 2 13.88 -2.23 1.76
N ILE A 3 13.08 -2.12 0.70
CA ILE A 3 13.53 -1.83 -0.67
C ILE A 3 13.27 -0.36 -1.02
N TYR A 4 12.14 0.18 -0.56
CA TYR A 4 11.71 1.54 -0.87
C TYR A 4 10.90 2.09 0.29
N ASP A 5 11.16 3.34 0.69
CA ASP A 5 10.36 4.07 1.67
C ASP A 5 10.42 5.57 1.37
N ASP A 6 9.51 6.06 0.53
CA ASP A 6 9.44 7.47 0.16
C ASP A 6 8.03 7.86 -0.31
N ILE A 7 7.88 9.13 -0.66
CA ILE A 7 6.71 9.65 -1.38
C ILE A 7 6.75 9.15 -2.83
N TYR A 8 5.70 8.43 -3.21
CA TYR A 8 5.50 7.93 -4.55
C TYR A 8 4.46 8.77 -5.28
N ASP A 9 4.88 9.43 -6.35
CA ASP A 9 4.03 10.22 -7.25
C ASP A 9 3.62 9.39 -8.48
N TRP A 10 2.32 9.35 -8.80
CA TRP A 10 1.83 8.77 -10.04
C TRP A 10 1.25 9.82 -10.98
N LYS A 11 1.58 9.71 -12.27
CA LYS A 11 1.28 10.74 -13.28
C LYS A 11 -0.19 10.81 -13.71
N GLY A 12 -1.03 9.86 -13.28
CA GLY A 12 -2.43 9.76 -13.70
C GLY A 12 -2.59 9.54 -15.21
N TRP A 13 -3.73 9.89 -15.78
CA TRP A 13 -4.02 9.77 -17.21
C TRP A 13 -4.43 11.10 -17.87
N GLY A 14 -4.62 11.10 -19.19
CA GLY A 14 -5.04 12.31 -19.93
C GLY A 14 -3.92 13.30 -20.26
N GLY A 15 -2.65 12.85 -20.25
CA GLY A 15 -1.50 13.65 -20.68
C GLY A 15 -1.31 14.91 -19.85
N LYS A 16 -1.49 16.09 -20.46
CA LYS A 16 -1.32 17.39 -19.80
C LYS A 16 -2.32 17.62 -18.65
N LEU A 17 -3.48 16.97 -18.69
CA LEU A 17 -4.52 17.12 -17.67
C LEU A 17 -4.18 16.39 -16.36
N LYS A 18 -3.32 15.35 -16.42
CA LYS A 18 -2.90 14.55 -15.25
C LYS A 18 -4.07 14.13 -14.36
N LEU A 19 -5.17 13.68 -14.98
CA LEU A 19 -6.38 13.26 -14.28
C LEU A 19 -6.09 12.07 -13.38
N GLY A 20 -6.61 12.11 -12.16
CA GLY A 20 -6.37 11.07 -11.17
C GLY A 20 -4.92 10.95 -10.70
N SER A 21 -4.04 11.91 -11.02
CA SER A 21 -2.68 11.96 -10.46
C SER A 21 -2.69 12.29 -8.97
N GLY A 22 -1.66 11.83 -8.27
CA GLY A 22 -1.54 12.05 -6.84
C GLY A 22 -0.22 11.51 -6.31
N LYS A 23 -0.12 11.48 -4.99
CA LYS A 23 1.04 10.95 -4.27
C LYS A 23 0.63 10.23 -3.00
N CYS A 24 1.44 9.28 -2.57
CA CYS A 24 1.22 8.55 -1.33
C CYS A 24 2.57 8.24 -0.67
N ARG A 25 2.56 7.87 0.61
CA ARG A 25 3.71 7.19 1.20
C ARG A 25 3.68 5.76 0.69
N LEU A 26 4.77 5.30 0.11
CA LEU A 26 4.95 3.94 -0.37
C LEU A 26 6.12 3.30 0.35
N ARG A 27 5.86 2.14 0.94
CA ARG A 27 6.87 1.28 1.56
C ARG A 27 6.84 -0.08 0.89
N ILE A 28 8.00 -0.57 0.47
CA ILE A 28 8.13 -1.90 -0.15
C ILE A 28 9.16 -2.70 0.64
N TYR A 29 8.76 -3.87 1.09
CA TYR A 29 9.60 -4.82 1.80
C TYR A 29 9.69 -6.11 1.01
N ASP A 30 10.89 -6.70 0.93
CA ASP A 30 11.07 -8.07 0.43
C ASP A 30 11.61 -8.95 1.55
N LEU A 31 10.77 -9.89 1.97
CA LEU A 31 11.07 -10.82 3.05
C LEU A 31 12.06 -11.92 2.64
N LYS A 32 12.29 -12.16 1.33
CA LYS A 32 13.31 -13.13 0.87
C LYS A 32 14.73 -12.62 1.09
N LYS A 33 14.93 -11.30 1.05
CA LYS A 33 16.24 -10.67 1.22
C LYS A 33 16.66 -10.52 2.69
N GLY A 34 15.88 -11.07 3.63
CA GLY A 34 16.23 -11.16 5.04
C GLY A 34 16.75 -12.55 5.40
N ASP A 35 17.63 -12.63 6.40
CA ASP A 35 18.33 -13.84 6.86
C ASP A 35 17.42 -14.91 7.53
N LYS A 36 16.10 -14.87 7.28
CA LYS A 36 15.12 -15.80 7.85
C LYS A 36 15.07 -17.07 7.00
N LYS A 37 16.11 -17.92 7.15
CA LYS A 37 16.11 -19.31 6.65
C LYS A 37 14.94 -20.07 7.30
N GLY A 38 13.94 -20.46 6.52
CA GLY A 38 13.00 -21.52 6.94
C GLY A 38 11.53 -21.38 6.51
N LEU A 39 11.05 -20.19 6.14
CA LEU A 39 9.66 -20.00 5.74
C LEU A 39 9.59 -19.33 4.37
N MET A 40 9.21 -20.11 3.35
CA MET A 40 8.92 -19.57 2.03
C MET A 40 7.59 -18.80 2.11
N HIS A 41 7.68 -17.48 2.30
CA HIS A 41 6.49 -16.62 2.29
C HIS A 41 5.80 -16.72 0.92
N ILE A 42 4.50 -17.04 0.91
CA ILE A 42 3.68 -17.10 -0.31
C ILE A 42 3.69 -15.74 -1.01
N ARG A 43 3.49 -14.67 -0.23
CA ARG A 43 3.58 -13.26 -0.64
C ARG A 43 4.78 -12.59 0.05
N PRO A 44 6.00 -12.79 -0.48
CA PRO A 44 7.23 -12.29 0.12
C PRO A 44 7.41 -10.77 -0.04
N VAL A 45 6.76 -10.17 -1.03
CA VAL A 45 6.82 -8.72 -1.26
C VAL A 45 5.63 -8.09 -0.58
N ILE A 46 5.89 -7.23 0.39
CA ILE A 46 4.85 -6.49 1.12
C ILE A 46 4.93 -5.04 0.66
N VAL A 47 3.83 -4.54 0.14
CA VAL A 47 3.66 -3.14 -0.24
C VAL A 47 2.69 -2.50 0.74
N VAL A 48 3.15 -1.49 1.46
CA VAL A 48 2.32 -0.70 2.37
C VAL A 48 2.19 0.71 1.79
N VAL A 49 0.96 1.17 1.64
CA VAL A 49 0.64 2.50 1.12
C VAL A 49 -0.23 3.26 2.11
N SER A 50 0.02 4.56 2.26
CA SER A 50 -0.83 5.45 3.06
C SER A 50 -1.01 6.81 2.40
N ASP A 51 -2.15 7.44 2.67
CA ASP A 51 -2.41 8.81 2.24
C ASP A 51 -1.40 9.79 2.83
N VAL A 52 -1.17 10.88 2.09
CA VAL A 52 -0.40 12.04 2.54
C VAL A 52 -1.21 13.31 2.35
N LYS A 53 -1.09 14.26 3.27
CA LYS A 53 -1.99 15.43 3.39
C LYS A 53 -2.13 16.25 2.10
N ASP A 54 -1.06 16.36 1.32
CA ASP A 54 -1.03 17.21 0.12
C ASP A 54 -1.33 16.45 -1.17
N SER A 55 -1.82 15.21 -1.10
CA SER A 55 -2.24 14.49 -2.29
C SER A 55 -3.59 14.98 -2.79
N LYS A 56 -3.72 15.15 -4.11
CA LYS A 56 -5.00 15.48 -4.76
C LYS A 56 -5.96 14.31 -4.81
N MET A 57 -5.46 13.09 -4.63
CA MET A 57 -6.21 11.84 -4.72
C MET A 57 -5.83 10.94 -3.54
N SER A 58 -6.82 10.26 -2.97
CA SER A 58 -6.54 9.24 -1.96
C SER A 58 -6.01 7.97 -2.62
N VAL A 59 -5.19 7.24 -1.88
CA VAL A 59 -4.76 5.87 -2.19
C VAL A 59 -5.97 5.02 -2.47
N ARG A 60 -6.99 5.05 -1.59
CA ARG A 60 -8.18 4.22 -1.73
C ARG A 60 -8.92 4.44 -3.05
N SER A 61 -9.03 5.69 -3.51
CA SER A 61 -9.68 6.02 -4.79
C SER A 61 -8.87 5.58 -6.01
N CYS A 62 -7.54 5.51 -5.89
CA CYS A 62 -6.63 5.18 -6.99
C CYS A 62 -5.93 3.82 -6.83
N THR A 63 -6.33 2.99 -5.86
CA THR A 63 -5.53 1.85 -5.39
C THR A 63 -5.15 0.87 -6.49
N SER A 64 -6.09 0.54 -7.39
CA SER A 64 -5.82 -0.34 -8.53
C SER A 64 -4.82 0.26 -9.52
N HIS A 65 -4.88 1.57 -9.75
CA HIS A 65 -3.95 2.26 -10.63
C HIS A 65 -2.56 2.31 -10.01
N ILE A 66 -2.47 2.65 -8.71
CA ILE A 66 -1.20 2.69 -7.99
C ILE A 66 -0.59 1.29 -7.94
N ALA A 67 -1.35 0.25 -7.59
CA ALA A 67 -0.87 -1.13 -7.55
C ALA A 67 -0.35 -1.62 -8.90
N THR A 68 -1.02 -1.24 -10.00
CA THR A 68 -0.57 -1.54 -11.37
C THR A 68 0.79 -0.88 -11.65
N LEU A 69 0.93 0.40 -11.33
CA LEU A 69 2.17 1.14 -11.59
C LEU A 69 3.32 0.64 -10.71
N VAL A 70 3.07 0.43 -9.41
CA VAL A 70 4.07 -0.09 -8.47
C VAL A 70 4.53 -1.49 -8.89
N ALA A 71 3.60 -2.39 -9.25
CA ALA A 71 3.98 -3.73 -9.69
C ALA A 71 4.87 -3.68 -10.93
N LYS A 72 4.57 -2.78 -11.87
CA LYS A 72 5.34 -2.61 -13.11
C LYS A 72 6.70 -1.94 -12.88
N GLU A 73 6.74 -0.85 -12.12
CA GLU A 73 7.94 -0.02 -11.95
C GLU A 73 8.98 -0.69 -11.04
N PHE A 74 8.53 -1.52 -10.09
CA PHE A 74 9.40 -2.26 -9.17
C PHE A 74 9.58 -3.74 -9.56
N ASP A 75 9.08 -4.16 -10.72
CA ASP A 75 9.17 -5.54 -11.23
C ASP A 75 8.68 -6.59 -10.20
N ILE A 76 7.51 -6.33 -9.63
CA ILE A 76 6.89 -7.18 -8.60
C ILE A 76 5.86 -8.10 -9.26
N ASP A 77 6.03 -9.41 -9.11
CA ASP A 77 5.00 -10.39 -9.44
C ASP A 77 3.74 -10.14 -8.57
N PRO A 78 2.60 -9.77 -9.18
CA PRO A 78 1.40 -9.44 -8.44
C PRO A 78 0.84 -10.57 -7.57
N HIS A 79 1.06 -11.84 -7.97
CA HIS A 79 0.60 -13.00 -7.20
C HIS A 79 1.46 -13.25 -5.95
N ARG A 80 2.64 -12.63 -5.90
CA ARG A 80 3.59 -12.69 -4.79
C ARG A 80 3.63 -11.40 -3.97
N MET A 81 2.69 -10.50 -4.21
CA MET A 81 2.55 -9.23 -3.52
C MET A 81 1.42 -9.28 -2.48
N LEU A 82 1.70 -8.82 -1.28
CA LEU A 82 0.69 -8.41 -0.31
C LEU A 82 0.57 -6.89 -0.35
N TRP A 83 -0.58 -6.38 -0.81
CA TRP A 83 -0.88 -4.95 -0.81
C TRP A 83 -1.64 -4.59 0.46
N VAL A 84 -1.13 -3.62 1.22
CA VAL A 84 -1.70 -3.15 2.48
C VAL A 84 -1.94 -1.65 2.38
N GLU A 85 -3.18 -1.25 2.59
CA GLU A 85 -3.53 0.14 2.83
C GLU A 85 -3.47 0.43 4.32
N TYR A 86 -2.58 1.35 4.69
CA TYR A 86 -2.37 1.83 6.05
C TYR A 86 -3.06 3.18 6.24
N TYR A 87 -3.91 3.24 7.25
CA TYR A 87 -4.61 4.44 7.69
C TYR A 87 -4.13 4.77 9.11
N PRO A 88 -3.30 5.81 9.29
CA PRO A 88 -2.85 6.21 10.62
C PRO A 88 -4.02 6.71 11.46
N GLU A 89 -3.87 6.68 12.79
CA GLU A 89 -4.84 7.30 13.69
C GLU A 89 -5.03 8.77 13.30
N HIS A 90 -6.29 9.20 13.26
CA HIS A 90 -6.63 10.58 12.91
C HIS A 90 -7.64 11.14 13.90
N LYS A 91 -7.32 12.29 14.49
CA LYS A 91 -8.22 13.02 15.39
C LYS A 91 -8.92 14.14 14.65
N TYR A 92 -10.19 14.38 14.96
CA TYR A 92 -10.99 15.40 14.30
C TYR A 92 -12.05 16.01 15.22
N GLY A 93 -12.65 17.11 14.75
CA GLY A 93 -13.64 17.89 15.50
C GLY A 93 -13.01 19.01 16.33
N ALA A 94 -13.85 19.89 16.89
CA ALA A 94 -13.38 20.95 17.77
C ALA A 94 -12.65 20.34 18.99
N GLY A 95 -11.37 20.67 19.14
CA GLY A 95 -10.52 20.17 20.22
C GLY A 95 -10.11 18.70 20.09
N ASP A 96 -10.09 18.12 18.88
CA ASP A 96 -9.61 16.74 18.63
C ASP A 96 -10.36 15.66 19.45
N THR A 97 -11.65 15.90 19.67
CA THR A 97 -12.52 15.10 20.53
C THR A 97 -12.91 13.74 19.95
N HIS A 98 -12.81 13.58 18.62
CA HIS A 98 -13.16 12.33 17.94
C HIS A 98 -11.90 11.67 17.39
N ILE A 99 -11.79 10.36 17.58
CA ILE A 99 -10.63 9.57 17.15
C ILE A 99 -11.11 8.55 16.11
N ILE A 100 -10.50 8.58 14.92
CA ILE A 100 -10.56 7.50 13.95
C ILE A 100 -9.37 6.59 14.26
N PRO A 101 -9.61 5.35 14.70
CA PRO A 101 -8.52 4.46 15.08
C PRO A 101 -7.66 4.12 13.87
N GLU A 102 -6.39 3.83 14.16
CA GLU A 102 -5.47 3.24 13.20
C GLU A 102 -6.06 1.98 12.56
N LYS A 103 -5.89 1.82 11.24
CA LYS A 103 -6.42 0.70 10.48
C LYS A 103 -5.45 0.22 9.41
N PHE A 104 -5.41 -1.09 9.22
CA PHE A 104 -4.72 -1.75 8.12
C PHE A 104 -5.70 -2.63 7.35
N ASP A 105 -5.81 -2.41 6.05
CA ASP A 105 -6.59 -3.28 5.16
C ASP A 105 -5.65 -3.99 4.20
N ALA A 106 -5.76 -5.31 4.09
CA ALA A 106 -5.24 -6.02 2.93
C ALA A 106 -6.19 -5.78 1.75
N VAL A 107 -5.62 -5.42 0.61
CA VAL A 107 -6.39 -5.22 -0.62
C VAL A 107 -6.10 -6.35 -1.58
N GLU A 108 -7.15 -7.07 -1.94
CA GLU A 108 -7.11 -8.08 -2.98
C GLU A 108 -7.54 -7.48 -4.31
N PHE A 109 -6.79 -7.77 -5.37
CA PHE A 109 -7.12 -7.34 -6.72
C PHE A 109 -7.41 -8.57 -7.58
N THR A 110 -8.32 -8.39 -8.53
CA THR A 110 -8.35 -9.27 -9.71
C THR A 110 -7.36 -8.70 -10.71
N TRP A 111 -6.47 -9.54 -11.26
CA TRP A 111 -5.48 -9.11 -12.24
C TRP A 111 -5.92 -9.54 -13.63
N HIS A 112 -5.94 -8.59 -14.57
CA HIS A 112 -6.21 -8.85 -15.98
C HIS A 112 -5.01 -8.39 -16.80
N GLY A 113 -4.09 -9.33 -17.08
CA GLY A 113 -2.76 -9.01 -17.58
C GLY A 113 -1.96 -8.28 -16.52
N ASP A 114 -1.39 -7.12 -16.87
CA ASP A 114 -0.59 -6.28 -15.98
C ASP A 114 -1.44 -5.29 -15.15
N LYS A 115 -2.76 -5.34 -15.24
CA LYS A 115 -3.66 -4.36 -14.60
C LYS A 115 -4.40 -4.95 -13.42
N ALA A 116 -4.27 -4.31 -12.26
CA ALA A 116 -5.12 -4.55 -11.11
C ALA A 116 -6.51 -3.94 -11.35
N ILE A 117 -7.56 -4.70 -11.05
CA ILE A 117 -8.96 -4.28 -11.14
C ILE A 117 -9.76 -4.84 -9.95
N GLN A 118 -10.95 -4.30 -9.73
CA GLN A 118 -11.91 -4.77 -8.72
C GLN A 118 -11.30 -4.97 -7.31
N PRO A 119 -10.80 -3.90 -6.67
CA PRO A 119 -10.19 -3.98 -5.35
C PRO A 119 -11.20 -4.42 -4.30
N LYS A 120 -10.77 -5.32 -3.41
CA LYS A 120 -11.53 -5.79 -2.25
C LYS A 120 -10.72 -5.58 -0.99
N TRP A 121 -11.18 -4.70 -0.12
CA TRP A 121 -10.56 -4.42 1.17
C TRP A 121 -11.04 -5.42 2.21
N ARG A 122 -10.08 -6.00 2.94
CA ARG A 122 -10.34 -6.82 4.12
C ARG A 122 -9.47 -6.32 5.27
N PRO A 123 -10.04 -6.15 6.47
CA PRO A 123 -9.24 -5.83 7.65
C PRO A 123 -8.10 -6.84 7.80
N LEU A 124 -6.89 -6.33 8.01
CA LEU A 124 -5.74 -7.17 8.30
C LEU A 124 -5.82 -7.63 9.75
N MET A 125 -5.79 -8.95 9.96
CA MET A 125 -5.91 -9.56 11.28
C MET A 125 -4.55 -10.09 11.76
N SER A 126 -4.40 -10.27 13.08
CA SER A 126 -3.29 -11.01 13.67
C SER A 126 -3.25 -12.46 13.15
N PRO A 127 -2.06 -13.09 13.01
CA PRO A 127 -0.74 -12.56 13.40
C PRO A 127 -0.08 -11.66 12.34
N LEU A 128 -0.64 -11.58 11.13
CA LEU A 128 -0.03 -10.83 10.03
C LEU A 128 0.01 -9.33 10.30
N LEU A 129 -1.05 -8.78 10.91
CA LEU A 129 -1.10 -7.38 11.35
C LEU A 129 0.10 -7.02 12.23
N ASP A 130 0.44 -7.88 13.20
CA ASP A 130 1.50 -7.62 14.16
C ASP A 130 2.88 -7.58 13.49
N GLU A 131 3.09 -8.44 12.48
CA GLU A 131 4.32 -8.43 11.69
C GLU A 131 4.41 -7.18 10.80
N ILE A 132 3.29 -6.73 10.19
CA ILE A 132 3.28 -5.48 9.43
C ILE A 132 3.58 -4.27 10.33
N LYS A 133 3.01 -4.23 11.53
CA LYS A 133 3.25 -3.15 12.50
C LYS A 133 4.73 -3.04 12.89
N LYS A 134 5.40 -4.17 13.11
CA LYS A 134 6.86 -4.19 13.36
C LYS A 134 7.63 -3.62 12.16
N LEU A 135 7.31 -4.09 10.95
CA LEU A 135 8.00 -3.65 9.72
C LEU A 135 7.91 -2.15 9.45
N ILE A 136 6.80 -1.50 9.81
CA ILE A 136 6.64 -0.05 9.60
C ILE A 136 7.18 0.82 10.75
N SER A 137 7.52 0.20 11.88
CA SER A 137 8.07 0.88 13.06
C SER A 137 9.60 0.85 13.11
N ASP A 138 10.20 -0.14 12.43
CA ASP A 138 11.65 -0.28 12.20
C ASP A 138 12.14 0.66 11.07
#